data_AF-A0A853DK66-F1
#
_entry.id   AF-A0A853DK66-F1
#
_cell.length_a   1.000
_cell.length_b   1.000
_cell.length_c   1.000
_cell.angle_alpha   90.00
_cell.angle_beta   90.00
_cell.angle_gamma   90.00
#
_symmetry.space_group_name_H-M   'P 1'
#
loop_
_entity.id
_entity.type
_entity.pdbx_description
1 polymer ?
#
loop_
_entity_poly.entity_id
_entity_poly.type
_entity_poly.pdbx_seq_one_letter_code
_entity_poly.pdbx_strand_id
1 'polypeptide(L)'
;MSGDDLFASSSDASICGCGRHRYRLSRRWGSKGGPTATFIMLNPSTADADVDDPTIRRCIGFARREGCTGLVVVNLYAWRATKPADLWTADDPVGPENDEAISGALRLARLHGGPVIAAWGAHARSDRVGAVRELTRGVVALTCLGVTEGGHPRHPLYVRGDQPLVELPHPSP
;
A
#
# COMPACT_ATOMS: atom_id res chain seq x y z
N MET A 1 6.09 -30.61 -19.85
CA MET A 1 5.88 -29.26 -20.41
C MET A 1 4.64 -28.69 -19.75
N SER A 2 4.77 -27.91 -18.66
CA SER A 2 3.62 -27.34 -17.94
C SER A 2 3.25 -25.98 -18.54
N GLY A 3 1.97 -25.82 -18.84
CA GLY A 3 1.41 -24.63 -19.49
C GLY A 3 0.99 -23.55 -18.49
N ASP A 4 1.92 -23.03 -17.69
CA ASP A 4 1.63 -22.00 -16.67
C ASP A 4 2.04 -20.56 -17.07
N ASP A 5 2.56 -20.33 -18.28
CA ASP A 5 3.11 -19.01 -18.69
C ASP A 5 2.22 -18.22 -19.68
N LEU A 6 0.89 -18.21 -19.49
CA LEU A 6 -0.03 -17.43 -20.34
C LEU A 6 -0.63 -16.17 -19.69
N PHE A 7 -0.17 -15.76 -18.51
CA PHE A 7 -0.55 -14.46 -17.93
C PHE A 7 0.68 -13.59 -17.72
N ALA A 8 0.94 -12.71 -18.69
CA ALA A 8 1.99 -11.71 -18.57
C ALA A 8 1.82 -10.90 -17.28
N SER A 9 2.87 -10.85 -16.47
CA SER A 9 2.91 -9.96 -15.31
C SER A 9 2.87 -8.51 -15.78
N SER A 10 2.01 -7.68 -15.17
CA SER A 10 1.90 -6.26 -15.51
C SER A 10 2.30 -5.37 -14.34
N SER A 11 3.02 -4.29 -14.64
CA SER A 11 3.41 -3.23 -13.71
C SER A 11 2.78 -1.92 -14.18
N ASP A 12 2.28 -1.12 -13.24
CA ASP A 12 1.74 0.22 -13.52
C ASP A 12 2.04 1.16 -12.34
N ALA A 13 2.30 2.43 -12.64
CA ALA A 13 2.49 3.48 -11.64
C ALA A 13 1.85 4.79 -12.10
N SER A 14 1.01 5.38 -11.25
CA SER A 14 0.44 6.71 -11.47
C SER A 14 1.31 7.75 -10.76
N ILE A 15 1.93 8.65 -11.54
CA ILE A 15 2.86 9.68 -11.09
C ILE A 15 2.40 11.03 -11.68
N CYS A 16 2.46 12.13 -10.90
CA CYS A 16 2.18 13.47 -11.43
C CYS A 16 3.10 13.76 -12.64
N GLY A 17 2.66 14.63 -13.56
CA GLY A 17 3.52 15.10 -14.66
C GLY A 17 4.83 15.75 -14.18
N CYS A 18 4.86 16.23 -12.93
CA CYS A 18 6.03 16.77 -12.26
C CYS A 18 7.04 15.71 -11.75
N GLY A 19 6.70 14.43 -11.75
CA GLY A 19 7.51 13.35 -11.21
C GLY A 19 7.63 13.30 -9.67
N ARG A 20 7.09 14.27 -8.93
CA ARG A 20 7.28 14.42 -7.46
C ARG A 20 6.33 13.59 -6.62
N HIS A 21 5.11 13.35 -7.11
CA HIS A 21 4.09 12.58 -6.41
C HIS A 21 3.82 11.27 -7.15
N ARG A 22 3.84 10.14 -6.44
CA ARG A 22 3.35 8.84 -6.94
C ARG A 22 2.11 8.46 -6.15
N TYR A 23 0.97 8.46 -6.81
CA TYR A 23 -0.32 8.19 -6.20
C TYR A 23 -0.58 6.70 -6.04
N ARG A 24 -0.10 5.89 -6.97
CA ARG A 24 -0.36 4.45 -6.98
C ARG A 24 0.76 3.65 -7.65
N LEU A 25 1.01 2.46 -7.14
CA LEU A 25 1.79 1.40 -7.79
C LEU A 25 0.93 0.14 -7.86
N SER A 26 0.98 -0.58 -8.98
CA SER A 26 0.29 -1.87 -9.12
C SER A 26 1.23 -2.94 -9.67
N ARG A 27 1.03 -4.17 -9.20
CA ARG A 27 1.63 -5.39 -9.77
C ARG A 27 0.54 -6.43 -9.94
N ARG A 28 0.57 -7.15 -11.06
CA ARG A 28 -0.34 -8.28 -11.31
C ARG A 28 0.47 -9.46 -11.83
N TRP A 29 0.16 -10.66 -11.35
CA TRP A 29 0.81 -11.91 -11.74
C TRP A 29 -0.18 -13.06 -11.96
N GLY A 30 -1.48 -12.81 -11.86
CA GLY A 30 -2.54 -13.77 -12.20
C GLY A 30 -3.63 -13.13 -13.05
N SER A 31 -4.73 -13.85 -13.22
CA SER A 31 -5.84 -13.42 -14.09
C SER A 31 -6.46 -12.09 -13.66
N LYS A 32 -6.99 -11.36 -14.65
CA LYS A 32 -7.77 -10.14 -14.40
C LYS A 32 -9.01 -10.49 -13.57
N GLY A 33 -9.34 -9.63 -12.61
CA GLY A 33 -10.52 -9.77 -11.76
C GLY A 33 -10.34 -10.58 -10.46
N GLY A 34 -9.19 -11.22 -10.25
CA GLY A 34 -8.89 -11.90 -8.98
C GLY A 34 -8.56 -10.95 -7.81
N PRO A 35 -8.52 -11.48 -6.56
CA PRO A 35 -8.25 -10.69 -5.36
C PRO A 35 -6.93 -9.92 -5.46
N THR A 36 -6.95 -8.66 -5.02
CA THR A 36 -5.80 -7.76 -5.08
C THR A 36 -5.54 -7.19 -3.70
N ALA A 37 -4.38 -7.49 -3.12
CA ALA A 37 -4.01 -6.94 -1.81
C ALA A 37 -3.68 -5.45 -1.95
N THR A 38 -4.30 -4.60 -1.13
CA THR A 38 -4.01 -3.17 -1.10
C THR A 38 -3.13 -2.86 0.11
N PHE A 39 -1.95 -2.30 -0.12
CA PHE A 39 -1.06 -1.83 0.94
C PHE A 39 -1.17 -0.31 1.06
N ILE A 40 -1.46 0.19 2.25
CA ILE A 40 -1.41 1.62 2.58
C ILE A 40 -0.11 1.87 3.34
N MET A 41 0.86 2.45 2.65
CA MET A 41 2.22 2.67 3.16
C MET A 41 2.47 4.14 3.51
N LEU A 42 3.65 4.49 4.00
CA LEU A 42 3.94 5.85 4.42
C LEU A 42 4.04 6.80 3.22
N ASN A 43 5.05 6.57 2.38
CA ASN A 43 5.36 7.38 1.23
C ASN A 43 6.12 6.55 0.18
N PRO A 44 6.01 6.90 -1.11
CA PRO A 44 6.76 6.25 -2.16
C PRO A 44 8.26 6.57 -2.06
N SER A 45 9.10 5.58 -2.31
CA SER A 45 10.52 5.78 -2.60
C SER A 45 10.71 6.40 -3.99
N THR A 46 11.90 6.90 -4.29
CA THR A 46 12.25 7.36 -5.64
C THR A 46 12.53 6.21 -6.61
N ALA A 47 12.54 4.95 -6.15
CA ALA A 47 12.85 3.79 -6.98
C ALA A 47 11.94 3.70 -8.22
N ASP A 48 12.55 3.35 -9.35
CA ASP A 48 11.90 3.30 -10.66
C ASP A 48 10.75 2.29 -10.67
N ALA A 49 9.71 2.60 -11.45
CA ALA A 49 8.49 1.80 -11.54
C ALA A 49 8.74 0.36 -12.03
N ASP A 50 9.90 0.09 -12.62
CA ASP A 50 10.25 -1.16 -13.29
C ASP A 50 10.97 -2.17 -12.37
N VAL A 51 11.57 -1.72 -11.27
CA VAL A 51 12.33 -2.59 -10.36
C VAL A 51 11.67 -2.66 -8.99
N ASP A 52 11.30 -3.87 -8.57
CA ASP A 52 10.73 -4.09 -7.25
C ASP A 52 11.80 -3.95 -6.16
N ASP A 53 11.71 -2.86 -5.40
CA ASP A 53 12.54 -2.64 -4.23
C ASP A 53 12.28 -3.72 -3.14
N PRO A 54 13.14 -3.84 -2.10
CA PRO A 54 12.94 -4.84 -1.04
C PRO A 54 11.54 -4.77 -0.39
N THR A 55 10.95 -3.59 -0.28
CA THR A 55 9.63 -3.40 0.31
C THR A 55 8.54 -3.99 -0.57
N ILE A 56 8.56 -3.67 -1.88
CA ILE A 56 7.58 -4.21 -2.83
C ILE A 56 7.69 -5.73 -2.92
N ARG A 57 8.90 -6.30 -2.92
CA ARG A 57 9.07 -7.76 -2.89
C ARG A 57 8.46 -8.40 -1.64
N ARG A 58 8.56 -7.75 -0.47
CA ARG A 58 7.87 -8.22 0.75
C ARG A 58 6.36 -8.13 0.59
N CYS A 59 5.82 -7.03 0.07
CA CYS A 59 4.39 -6.88 -0.20
C CYS A 59 3.86 -7.94 -1.18
N ILE A 60 4.61 -8.27 -2.24
CA ILE A 60 4.27 -9.37 -3.17
C ILE A 60 4.21 -10.71 -2.43
N GLY A 61 5.19 -10.99 -1.57
CA GLY A 61 5.20 -12.22 -0.77
C GLY A 61 3.97 -12.35 0.11
N PHE A 62 3.60 -11.28 0.82
CA PHE A 62 2.37 -11.24 1.62
C PHE A 62 1.12 -11.39 0.75
N ALA A 63 1.00 -10.65 -0.35
CA ALA A 63 -0.14 -10.74 -1.25
C ALA A 63 -0.34 -12.16 -1.80
N ARG A 64 0.74 -12.83 -2.23
CA ARG A 64 0.70 -14.22 -2.71
C ARG A 64 0.26 -15.19 -1.62
N ARG A 65 0.75 -15.02 -0.38
CA ARG A 65 0.33 -15.82 0.78
C ARG A 65 -1.17 -15.70 1.04
N GLU A 66 -1.72 -14.49 0.90
CA GLU A 66 -3.16 -14.23 1.02
C GLU A 66 -3.97 -14.61 -0.24
N GLY A 67 -3.41 -15.41 -1.15
CA GLY A 67 -4.10 -15.89 -2.35
C GLY A 67 -4.42 -14.82 -3.39
N CYS A 68 -3.79 -13.64 -3.32
CA CYS A 68 -4.04 -12.56 -4.26
C CYS A 68 -3.32 -12.77 -5.59
N THR A 69 -3.93 -12.28 -6.67
CA THR A 69 -3.39 -12.31 -8.05
C THR A 69 -2.66 -11.02 -8.42
N GLY A 70 -2.60 -10.06 -7.50
CA GLY A 70 -1.86 -8.83 -7.63
C GLY A 70 -1.86 -8.03 -6.34
N LEU A 71 -1.21 -6.86 -6.39
CA LEU A 71 -1.25 -5.87 -5.33
C LEU A 71 -1.42 -4.46 -5.89
N VAL A 72 -1.94 -3.58 -5.04
CA VAL A 72 -1.93 -2.13 -5.21
C VAL A 72 -1.24 -1.53 -3.99
N VAL A 73 -0.31 -0.61 -4.21
CA VAL A 73 0.28 0.22 -3.15
C VAL A 73 -0.19 1.65 -3.32
N VAL A 74 -0.79 2.17 -2.27
CA VAL A 74 -1.08 3.60 -2.08
C VAL A 74 -0.34 4.06 -0.83
N ASN A 75 -0.23 5.37 -0.63
CA ASN A 75 0.56 5.93 0.46
C ASN A 75 -0.23 6.99 1.21
N LEU A 76 0.03 7.13 2.52
CA LEU A 76 -0.49 8.26 3.28
C LEU A 76 -0.06 9.59 2.64
N TYR A 77 1.17 9.64 2.12
CA TYR A 77 1.74 10.81 1.44
C TYR A 77 2.21 10.39 0.05
N ALA A 78 1.78 11.07 -1.02
CA ALA A 78 2.21 10.72 -2.37
C ALA A 78 3.61 11.25 -2.71
N TRP A 79 4.19 12.16 -1.92
CA TRP A 79 5.51 12.71 -2.18
C TRP A 79 6.61 11.65 -2.17
N ARG A 80 7.39 11.61 -3.24
CA ARG A 80 8.50 10.65 -3.43
C ARG A 80 9.71 11.08 -2.62
N ALA A 81 10.07 10.26 -1.64
CA ALA A 81 11.23 10.45 -0.79
C ALA A 81 11.77 9.11 -0.30
N THR A 82 13.09 8.94 -0.33
CA THR A 82 13.73 7.71 0.16
C THR A 82 13.75 7.65 1.69
N LYS A 83 13.89 8.80 2.35
CA LYS A 83 13.88 8.89 3.82
C LYS A 83 12.58 9.54 4.28
N PRO A 84 11.88 8.97 5.29
CA PRO A 84 10.68 9.57 5.85
C PRO A 84 10.84 11.01 6.34
N ALA A 85 12.03 11.39 6.81
CA ALA A 85 12.31 12.75 7.27
C ALA A 85 12.16 13.79 6.13
N ASP A 86 12.46 13.40 4.89
CA ASP A 86 12.42 14.29 3.73
C ASP A 86 10.98 14.54 3.23
N LEU A 87 9.97 13.83 3.77
CA LEU A 87 8.57 14.18 3.54
C LEU A 87 8.24 15.59 4.00
N TRP A 88 8.87 16.02 5.09
CA TRP A 88 8.52 17.27 5.76
C TRP A 88 9.16 18.49 5.12
N THR A 89 9.99 18.29 4.09
CA THR A 89 10.53 19.38 3.27
C THR A 89 9.63 19.70 2.07
N ALA A 90 8.60 18.89 1.81
CA ALA A 90 7.65 19.12 0.73
C ALA A 90 6.57 20.11 1.17
N ASP A 91 6.24 21.07 0.29
CA ASP A 91 5.15 22.02 0.53
C ASP A 91 3.79 21.29 0.64
N ASP A 92 3.58 20.28 -0.22
CA ASP A 92 2.42 19.40 -0.20
C ASP A 92 2.89 17.94 -0.23
N PRO A 93 3.11 17.30 0.94
CA PRO A 93 3.53 15.90 0.99
C PRO A 93 2.38 14.94 0.62
N VAL A 94 1.12 15.36 0.80
CA VAL A 94 -0.05 14.52 0.52
C VAL A 94 -0.21 14.37 -0.98
N GLY A 95 -0.18 15.48 -1.72
CA GLY A 95 -0.41 15.53 -3.15
C GLY A 95 -1.90 15.63 -3.51
N PRO A 96 -2.25 16.36 -4.59
CA PRO A 96 -3.63 16.76 -4.86
C PRO A 96 -4.58 15.59 -5.20
N GLU A 97 -4.08 14.53 -5.84
CA GLU A 97 -4.90 13.38 -6.27
C GLU A 97 -4.78 12.16 -5.32
N ASN A 98 -4.08 12.30 -4.19
CA ASN A 98 -3.74 11.14 -3.38
C ASN A 98 -4.95 10.51 -2.69
N ASP A 99 -5.88 11.31 -2.20
CA ASP A 99 -7.11 10.80 -1.56
C ASP A 99 -8.05 10.11 -2.55
N GLU A 100 -8.08 10.59 -3.80
CA GLU A 100 -8.79 9.94 -4.89
C GLU A 100 -8.15 8.59 -5.24
N ALA A 101 -6.82 8.53 -5.33
CA ALA A 101 -6.09 7.29 -5.58
C ALA A 101 -6.28 6.26 -4.46
N ILE A 102 -6.25 6.68 -3.19
CA ILE A 102 -6.57 5.83 -2.04
C ILE A 102 -8.00 5.32 -2.18
N SER A 103 -8.98 6.21 -2.38
CA SER A 103 -10.39 5.83 -2.52
C SER A 103 -10.62 4.84 -3.66
N GLY A 104 -9.96 5.04 -4.80
CA GLY A 104 -9.98 4.13 -5.94
C GLY A 104 -9.44 2.74 -5.58
N ALA A 105 -8.31 2.68 -4.86
CA ALA A 105 -7.74 1.41 -4.40
C ALA A 105 -8.67 0.67 -3.41
N LEU A 106 -9.31 1.39 -2.47
CA LEU A 106 -10.26 0.79 -1.52
C LEU A 106 -11.49 0.22 -2.21
N ARG A 107 -12.04 0.92 -3.22
CA ARG A 107 -13.15 0.42 -4.05
C ARG A 107 -12.76 -0.83 -4.81
N LEU A 108 -11.56 -0.88 -5.39
CA LEU A 108 -11.04 -2.08 -6.07
C LEU A 108 -10.87 -3.25 -5.10
N ALA A 109 -10.34 -3.01 -3.90
CA ALA A 109 -10.22 -4.04 -2.87
C ALA A 109 -11.59 -4.62 -2.49
N ARG A 110 -12.59 -3.75 -2.28
CA ARG A 110 -13.98 -4.17 -2.01
C ARG A 110 -14.57 -4.98 -3.17
N LEU A 111 -14.32 -4.57 -4.42
CA LEU A 111 -14.88 -5.23 -5.60
C LEU A 111 -14.26 -6.60 -5.85
N HIS A 112 -12.95 -6.75 -5.64
CA HIS A 112 -12.20 -7.96 -5.98
C HIS A 112 -11.91 -8.88 -4.77
N GLY A 113 -12.21 -8.45 -3.54
CA GLY A 113 -12.13 -9.29 -2.34
C GLY A 113 -10.72 -9.50 -1.78
N GLY A 114 -9.79 -8.57 -2.02
CA GLY A 114 -8.44 -8.61 -1.43
C GLY A 114 -8.33 -7.85 -0.09
N PRO A 115 -7.37 -8.20 0.77
CA PRO A 115 -7.18 -7.50 2.04
C PRO A 115 -6.67 -6.08 1.83
N VAL A 116 -7.04 -5.18 2.74
CA VAL A 116 -6.44 -3.84 2.84
C VAL A 116 -5.55 -3.79 4.07
N ILE A 117 -4.26 -3.57 3.83
CA ILE A 117 -3.19 -3.77 4.79
C ILE A 117 -2.55 -2.41 5.09
N ALA A 118 -2.74 -1.93 6.30
CA ALA A 118 -2.01 -0.80 6.86
C ALA A 118 -0.56 -1.19 7.14
N ALA A 119 0.37 -0.37 6.66
CA ALA A 119 1.80 -0.68 6.60
C ALA A 119 2.69 0.59 6.71
N TRP A 120 2.15 1.69 7.25
CA TRP A 120 2.79 3.02 7.20
C TRP A 120 3.82 3.31 8.32
N GLY A 121 3.99 2.42 9.30
CA GLY A 121 4.99 2.62 10.35
C GLY A 121 4.73 3.84 11.24
N ALA A 122 5.75 4.26 12.00
CA ALA A 122 5.62 5.23 13.09
C ALA A 122 5.78 6.70 12.70
N HIS A 123 6.10 7.00 11.43
CA HIS A 123 6.40 8.37 11.01
C HIS A 123 5.17 9.14 10.50
N ALA A 124 3.99 8.54 10.46
CA ALA A 124 2.78 9.20 9.99
C ALA A 124 2.27 10.21 11.03
N ARG A 125 1.80 11.38 10.56
CA ARG A 125 1.07 12.33 11.43
C ARG A 125 -0.34 11.78 11.73
N SER A 126 -0.81 11.99 12.95
CA SER A 126 -2.07 11.43 13.44
C SER A 126 -3.29 11.95 12.69
N ASP A 127 -3.30 13.24 12.32
CA ASP A 127 -4.32 13.87 11.48
C ASP A 127 -4.46 13.16 10.13
N ARG A 128 -3.35 12.83 9.48
CA ARG A 128 -3.35 12.13 8.21
C ARG A 128 -3.82 10.69 8.35
N VAL A 129 -3.40 9.99 9.40
CA VAL A 129 -3.90 8.64 9.72
C VAL A 129 -5.42 8.68 9.94
N GLY A 130 -5.93 9.68 10.65
CA GLY A 130 -7.35 9.91 10.86
C GLY A 130 -8.09 10.07 9.53
N ALA A 131 -7.63 10.98 8.67
CA ALA A 131 -8.23 11.22 7.35
C ALA A 131 -8.30 9.95 6.49
N VAL A 132 -7.23 9.16 6.43
CA VAL A 132 -7.22 7.91 5.64
C VAL A 132 -8.10 6.82 6.27
N ARG A 133 -8.20 6.76 7.61
CA ARG A 133 -9.17 5.87 8.27
C ARG A 133 -10.60 6.27 7.93
N GLU A 134 -10.93 7.56 7.84
CA GLU A 134 -12.26 8.01 7.41
C GLU A 134 -12.61 7.52 6.00
N LEU A 135 -11.66 7.54 5.06
CA LEU A 135 -11.86 7.00 3.70
C LEU A 135 -12.20 5.50 3.68
N THR A 136 -11.79 4.75 4.71
CA THR A 136 -12.03 3.30 4.79
C THR A 136 -13.40 2.96 5.39
N ARG A 137 -14.00 3.89 6.14
CA ARG A 137 -15.22 3.65 6.92
C ARG A 137 -16.39 3.26 6.01
N GLY A 138 -17.01 2.11 6.28
CA GLY A 138 -18.11 1.58 5.47
C GLY A 138 -17.70 1.05 4.09
N VAL A 139 -16.40 1.10 3.75
CA VAL A 139 -15.86 0.63 2.47
C VAL A 139 -15.17 -0.72 2.65
N VAL A 140 -14.19 -0.79 3.54
CA VAL A 140 -13.32 -1.95 3.80
C VAL A 140 -12.88 -1.98 5.27
N ALA A 141 -12.57 -3.17 5.79
CA ALA A 141 -11.86 -3.30 7.07
C ALA A 141 -10.35 -3.14 6.85
N LEU A 142 -9.67 -2.46 7.78
CA LEU A 142 -8.21 -2.38 7.78
C LEU A 142 -7.61 -3.54 8.56
N THR A 143 -6.67 -4.23 7.94
CA THR A 143 -5.80 -5.20 8.58
C THR A 143 -4.38 -4.66 8.66
N CYS A 144 -3.50 -5.31 9.41
CA CYS A 144 -2.07 -5.00 9.45
C CYS A 144 -1.25 -6.24 9.75
N LEU A 145 0.07 -6.10 9.60
CA LEU A 145 1.06 -7.13 9.93
C LEU A 145 1.53 -7.01 11.39
N GLY A 146 0.60 -6.68 12.28
CA GLY A 146 0.86 -6.31 13.66
C GLY A 146 1.23 -4.84 13.84
N VAL A 147 1.33 -4.42 15.11
CA VAL A 147 1.65 -3.05 15.51
C VAL A 147 2.98 -2.96 16.26
N THR A 148 3.61 -1.78 16.21
CA THR A 148 4.73 -1.43 17.07
C THR A 148 4.25 -1.22 18.51
N GLU A 149 5.20 -1.04 19.45
CA GLU A 149 4.88 -0.68 20.83
C GLU A 149 4.04 0.62 20.91
N GLY A 150 4.34 1.59 20.04
CA GLY A 150 3.55 2.84 19.89
C GLY A 150 2.23 2.68 19.12
N GLY A 151 1.77 1.45 18.84
CA GLY A 151 0.48 1.21 18.18
C GLY A 151 0.45 1.47 16.67
N HIS A 152 1.59 1.67 16.02
CA HIS A 152 1.65 1.93 14.59
C HIS A 152 1.73 0.62 13.78
N PRO A 153 1.03 0.49 12.63
CA PRO A 153 1.13 -0.71 11.81
C PRO A 153 2.56 -0.91 11.31
N ARG A 154 3.08 -2.13 11.45
CA ARG A 154 4.46 -2.45 11.09
C ARG A 154 4.69 -2.36 9.59
N HIS A 155 5.85 -1.84 9.23
CA HIS A 155 6.31 -1.83 7.84
C HIS A 155 6.68 -3.27 7.39
N PRO A 156 6.28 -3.72 6.18
CA PRO A 156 6.47 -5.10 5.71
C PRO A 156 7.91 -5.63 5.72
N LEU A 157 8.89 -4.72 5.62
CA LEU A 157 10.32 -5.05 5.64
C LEU A 157 10.78 -5.67 6.97
N TYR A 158 10.15 -5.30 8.09
CA TYR A 158 10.62 -5.67 9.44
C TYR A 158 9.75 -6.73 10.10
N VAL A 159 8.96 -7.45 9.30
CA VAL A 159 8.03 -8.47 9.77
C VAL A 159 8.40 -9.80 9.12
N ARG A 160 8.17 -10.93 9.80
CA ARG A 160 8.39 -12.26 9.23
C ARG A 160 7.41 -12.58 8.10
N GLY A 161 7.80 -13.43 7.15
CA GLY A 161 6.95 -13.80 6.00
C GLY A 161 5.68 -14.58 6.37
N ASP A 162 5.66 -15.21 7.55
CA ASP A 162 4.56 -15.98 8.10
C ASP A 162 3.65 -15.18 9.05
N GLN A 163 3.94 -13.88 9.28
CA GLN A 163 3.13 -13.05 10.18
C GLN A 163 1.67 -12.99 9.69
N PRO A 164 0.68 -13.47 10.47
CA PRO A 164 -0.71 -13.40 10.07
C PRO A 164 -1.18 -11.94 9.98
N LEU A 165 -2.15 -11.69 9.08
CA LEU A 165 -2.91 -10.46 9.11
C LEU A 165 -3.79 -10.45 10.35
N VAL A 166 -3.81 -9.31 11.04
CA VAL A 166 -4.70 -9.04 12.16
C VAL A 166 -5.49 -7.77 11.88
N GLU A 167 -6.65 -7.62 12.49
CA GLU A 167 -7.41 -6.37 12.42
C GLU A 167 -6.55 -5.22 12.95
N LEU A 168 -6.55 -4.08 12.24
CA LEU A 168 -5.85 -2.89 12.69
C LEU A 168 -6.61 -2.28 13.87
N PRO A 169 -6.01 -2.18 15.07
CA PRO A 169 -6.69 -1.60 16.22
C PRO A 169 -7.16 -0.18 15.94
N HIS A 170 -8.31 0.18 16.51
CA HIS A 170 -8.69 1.58 16.63
C HIS A 170 -7.73 2.28 17.59
N PRO A 171 -7.29 3.51 17.28
CA PRO A 171 -6.55 4.29 18.26
C PRO A 171 -7.41 4.41 19.53
N SER A 172 -6.81 4.17 20.69
CA SER A 172 -7.48 4.44 21.96
C SER A 172 -7.89 5.91 22.01
N PRO A 173 -9.11 6.21 22.49
CA PRO A 173 -9.57 7.59 22.66
C PRO A 173 -8.69 8.40 23.61
#